data_AF-A0A959WZK2-F1
#
_entry.id   AF-A0A959WZK2-F1
#
_cell.length_a   1.000
_cell.length_b   1.000
_cell.length_c   1.000
_cell.angle_alpha   90.00
_cell.angle_beta   90.00
_cell.angle_gamma   90.00
#
_symmetry.space_group_name_H-M   'P 1'
#
loop_
_entity.id
_entity.type
_entity.pdbx_description
1 polymer ?
#
loop_
_entity_poly.entity_id
_entity_poly.type
_entity_poly.pdbx_seq_one_letter_code
_entity_poly.pdbx_strand_id
1 'polypeptide(L)'
;MINSLRNRRGQEGFTLIELLVVVIIIGLLAAIAIPTFLGQRNKANDAAAKSLVRNAASSVEASYADTQDYTAIDATKLNAIEPSIKFGATFAAANDEVNYAGTAAGYTIKSTSKSGTTFSITKDATGVKRTCSTSATCTW
;
A
#
# COMPACT_ATOMS: atom_id res chain seq x y z
N MET A 1 -11.57 -52.34 54.00
CA MET A 1 -10.48 -51.66 53.27
C MET A 1 -11.07 -51.15 51.96
N ILE A 2 -10.79 -49.88 51.64
CA ILE A 2 -11.59 -48.96 50.82
C ILE A 2 -11.73 -49.40 49.36
N ASN A 3 -12.97 -49.42 48.86
CA ASN A 3 -13.32 -49.67 47.47
C ASN A 3 -13.11 -48.37 46.65
N SER A 4 -12.18 -48.41 45.70
CA SER A 4 -11.82 -47.26 44.86
C SER A 4 -12.89 -47.00 43.79
N LEU A 5 -13.75 -46.00 44.02
CA LEU A 5 -14.66 -45.47 43.00
C LEU A 5 -13.86 -44.73 41.92
N ARG A 6 -13.61 -45.42 40.80
CA ARG A 6 -12.95 -44.89 39.62
C ARG A 6 -13.89 -43.92 38.91
N ASN A 7 -13.76 -42.63 39.25
CA ASN A 7 -14.43 -41.52 38.60
C ASN A 7 -13.95 -41.39 37.14
N ARG A 8 -14.65 -42.04 36.19
CA ARG A 8 -14.49 -41.78 34.76
C ARG A 8 -15.12 -40.42 34.47
N ARG A 9 -14.36 -39.35 34.70
CA ARG A 9 -14.71 -38.01 34.18
C ARG A 9 -14.92 -38.17 32.66
N GLY A 10 -16.16 -37.96 32.24
CA GLY A 10 -16.61 -38.12 30.86
C GLY A 10 -15.76 -37.29 29.92
N GLN A 11 -15.11 -37.96 28.97
CA GLN A 11 -14.62 -37.30 27.77
C GLN A 11 -15.85 -37.12 26.87
N GLU A 12 -16.58 -36.03 27.07
CA GLU A 12 -17.63 -35.62 26.14
C GLU A 12 -16.93 -35.18 24.85
N GLY A 13 -17.09 -35.98 23.79
CA GLY A 13 -16.59 -35.64 22.46
C GLY A 13 -17.47 -34.56 21.82
N PHE A 14 -16.85 -33.66 21.06
CA PHE A 14 -17.56 -32.68 20.22
C PHE A 14 -18.57 -33.39 19.32
N THR A 15 -19.80 -32.88 19.26
CA THR A 15 -20.80 -33.38 18.33
C THR A 15 -20.53 -32.84 16.92
N LEU A 16 -20.84 -33.63 15.88
CA LEU A 16 -20.74 -33.17 14.49
C LEU A 16 -21.67 -31.98 14.22
N ILE A 17 -22.81 -31.90 14.92
CA ILE A 17 -23.74 -30.79 14.77
C ILE A 17 -23.19 -29.48 15.38
N GLU A 18 -22.45 -29.54 16.48
CA GLU A 18 -21.78 -28.35 17.04
C GLU A 18 -20.75 -27.78 16.07
N LEU A 19 -19.92 -28.65 15.47
CA LEU A 19 -18.96 -28.19 14.47
C LEU A 19 -19.65 -27.66 13.21
N LEU A 20 -20.77 -28.27 12.79
CA LEU A 20 -21.55 -27.82 11.64
C LEU A 20 -22.14 -26.41 11.85
N VAL A 21 -22.74 -26.13 13.01
CA VAL A 21 -23.29 -24.81 13.29
C VAL A 21 -22.17 -23.76 13.35
N VAL A 22 -21.01 -24.10 13.92
CA VAL A 22 -19.86 -23.17 14.01
C VAL A 22 -19.34 -22.78 12.63
N VAL A 23 -19.15 -23.74 11.71
CA VAL A 23 -18.66 -23.40 10.36
C VAL A 23 -19.67 -22.60 9.56
N ILE A 24 -20.97 -22.80 9.78
CA ILE A 24 -22.03 -21.99 9.16
C ILE A 24 -21.94 -20.54 9.65
N ILE A 25 -21.81 -20.32 10.96
CA ILE A 25 -21.70 -18.97 11.53
C ILE A 25 -20.42 -18.28 11.03
N ILE A 26 -19.27 -18.96 11.05
CA ILE A 26 -18.00 -18.41 10.53
C ILE A 26 -18.12 -18.10 9.02
N GLY A 27 -18.82 -18.94 8.26
CA GLY A 27 -19.09 -18.70 6.84
C GLY A 27 -19.89 -17.43 6.58
N LEU A 28 -20.94 -17.18 7.36
CA LEU A 28 -21.75 -15.96 7.26
C LEU A 28 -20.94 -14.70 7.60
N LEU A 29 -20.14 -14.76 8.67
CA LEU A 29 -19.27 -13.63 9.05
C LEU A 29 -18.20 -13.37 7.98
N ALA A 30 -17.58 -14.42 7.44
CA ALA A 30 -16.56 -14.30 6.40
C ALA A 30 -17.11 -13.67 5.11
N ALA A 31 -18.35 -14.00 4.71
CA ALA A 31 -18.97 -13.45 3.51
C ALA A 31 -19.09 -11.91 3.54
N ILE A 32 -19.34 -11.33 4.72
CA ILE A 32 -19.44 -9.87 4.91
C ILE A 32 -18.05 -9.25 5.15
N ALA A 33 -17.19 -9.94 5.90
CA ALA A 33 -15.88 -9.43 6.30
C ALA A 33 -14.84 -9.40 5.16
N ILE A 34 -14.84 -10.40 4.27
CA ILE A 34 -13.85 -10.49 3.18
C ILE A 34 -13.91 -9.29 2.21
N PRO A 35 -15.05 -8.92 1.61
CA PRO A 35 -15.09 -7.80 0.66
C PRO A 35 -14.72 -6.47 1.32
N THR A 36 -15.15 -6.25 2.57
CA THR A 36 -14.82 -5.04 3.32
C THR A 36 -13.33 -4.98 3.65
N PHE A 37 -12.74 -6.09 4.10
CA PHE A 37 -11.31 -6.20 4.38
C PHE A 37 -10.45 -5.96 3.13
N LEU A 38 -10.80 -6.55 1.99
CA LEU A 38 -10.10 -6.33 0.71
C LEU A 38 -10.18 -4.87 0.27
N GLY A 39 -11.34 -4.22 0.43
CA GLY A 39 -11.49 -2.80 0.16
C GLY A 39 -10.59 -1.92 1.04
N GLN A 40 -10.51 -2.22 2.35
CA GLN A 40 -9.61 -1.49 3.26
C GLN A 40 -8.14 -1.72 2.93
N ARG A 41 -7.77 -2.95 2.56
CA ARG A 41 -6.40 -3.28 2.12
C ARG A 41 -6.00 -2.47 0.89
N ASN A 42 -6.91 -2.34 -0.09
CA ASN A 42 -6.67 -1.53 -1.29
C ASN A 42 -6.49 -0.05 -0.95
N LYS A 43 -7.35 0.51 -0.08
CA LYS A 43 -7.19 1.90 0.41
C LYS A 43 -5.86 2.13 1.13
N ALA A 44 -5.42 1.16 1.94
CA ALA A 44 -4.13 1.24 2.62
C ALA A 44 -2.95 1.20 1.63
N ASN A 45 -3.03 0.35 0.60
CA ASN A 45 -2.03 0.31 -0.47
C ASN A 45 -1.99 1.64 -1.25
N ASP A 46 -3.15 2.22 -1.56
CA ASP A 46 -3.24 3.51 -2.24
C ASP A 46 -2.67 4.64 -1.37
N ALA A 47 -2.98 4.65 -0.07
CA ALA A 47 -2.42 5.62 0.86
C ALA A 47 -0.90 5.52 0.96
N ALA A 48 -0.34 4.30 0.96
CA ALA A 48 1.10 4.07 0.94
C ALA A 48 1.74 4.63 -0.34
N ALA A 49 1.19 4.33 -1.51
CA ALA A 49 1.67 4.86 -2.79
C ALA A 49 1.59 6.40 -2.86
N LYS A 50 0.51 7.00 -2.35
CA LYS A 50 0.39 8.47 -2.22
C LYS A 50 1.47 9.05 -1.31
N SER A 51 1.78 8.38 -0.20
CA SER A 51 2.84 8.82 0.70
C SER A 51 4.21 8.76 0.03
N LEU A 52 4.49 7.68 -0.70
CA LEU A 52 5.74 7.51 -1.46
C LEU A 52 5.94 8.64 -2.46
N VAL A 53 4.94 8.96 -3.29
CA VAL A 53 5.08 10.05 -4.27
C VAL A 53 5.23 11.42 -3.62
N ARG A 54 4.61 11.66 -2.45
CA ARG A 54 4.75 12.93 -1.71
C ARG A 54 6.14 13.08 -1.11
N ASN A 55 6.65 12.03 -0.48
CA ASN A 55 7.99 12.06 0.11
C ASN A 55 9.05 12.21 -0.98
N ALA A 56 8.92 11.46 -2.07
CA ALA A 56 9.79 11.60 -3.24
C ALA A 56 9.75 13.01 -3.85
N ALA A 57 8.57 13.64 -3.92
CA ALA A 57 8.46 15.03 -4.38
C ALA A 57 9.25 15.98 -3.48
N SER A 58 9.18 15.79 -2.16
CA SER A 58 10.00 16.55 -1.22
C SER A 58 11.50 16.33 -1.46
N SER A 59 11.94 15.10 -1.71
CA SER A 59 13.35 14.79 -2.00
C SER A 59 13.83 15.44 -3.31
N VAL A 60 12.98 15.48 -4.33
CA VAL A 60 13.27 16.17 -5.60
C VAL A 60 13.42 17.67 -5.40
N GLU A 61 12.51 18.30 -4.66
CA GLU A 61 12.59 19.75 -4.37
C GLU A 61 13.83 20.07 -3.53
N ALA A 62 14.20 19.20 -2.58
CA ALA A 62 15.44 19.33 -1.82
C ALA A 62 16.67 19.26 -2.75
N SER A 63 16.74 18.27 -3.65
CA SER A 63 17.84 18.18 -4.62
C SER A 63 17.89 19.37 -5.57
N TYR A 64 16.73 19.93 -5.95
CA TYR A 64 16.66 21.09 -6.82
C TYR A 64 17.20 22.36 -6.15
N ALA A 65 17.08 22.49 -4.82
CA ALA A 65 17.66 23.62 -4.09
C ALA A 65 19.19 23.70 -4.28
N ASP A 66 19.86 22.54 -4.45
CA ASP A 66 21.30 22.45 -4.66
C ASP A 66 21.69 22.51 -6.14
N THR A 67 20.97 21.80 -7.02
CA THR A 67 21.35 21.68 -8.45
C THR A 67 20.77 22.77 -9.33
N GLN A 68 19.65 23.38 -8.93
CA GLN A 68 18.85 24.32 -9.73
C GLN A 68 18.42 23.77 -11.11
N ASP A 69 18.44 22.44 -11.27
CA ASP A 69 18.10 21.75 -12.52
C ASP A 69 17.48 20.39 -12.20
N TYR A 70 16.23 20.19 -12.63
CA TYR A 70 15.52 18.91 -12.48
C TYR A 70 16.07 17.83 -13.43
N THR A 71 16.63 18.19 -14.58
CA THR A 71 17.17 17.20 -15.53
C THR A 71 18.46 16.56 -15.04
N ALA A 72 19.19 17.25 -14.16
CA ALA A 72 20.41 16.77 -13.52
C ALA A 72 20.16 15.88 -12.28
N ILE A 73 18.90 15.64 -11.90
CA ILE A 73 18.52 14.78 -10.77
C ILE A 73 18.38 13.34 -11.29
N ASP A 74 19.06 12.41 -10.63
CA ASP A 74 18.96 10.99 -10.93
C ASP A 74 18.53 10.19 -9.69
N ALA A 75 18.28 8.89 -9.88
CA ALA A 75 17.91 8.00 -8.78
C ALA A 75 18.99 7.93 -7.68
N THR A 76 20.26 8.09 -8.02
CA THR A 76 21.38 8.04 -7.06
C THR A 76 21.32 9.21 -6.09
N LYS A 77 21.13 10.43 -6.60
CA LYS A 77 20.97 11.65 -5.79
C LYS A 77 19.72 11.57 -4.91
N LEU A 78 18.62 11.09 -5.46
CA LEU A 78 17.37 10.94 -4.70
C LEU A 78 17.48 9.89 -3.59
N ASN A 79 18.13 8.75 -3.86
CA ASN A 79 18.43 7.73 -2.84
C ASN A 79 19.36 8.25 -1.74
N ALA A 80 20.27 9.19 -2.04
CA ALA A 80 21.14 9.80 -1.03
C ALA A 80 20.36 10.71 -0.08
N ILE A 81 19.30 11.37 -0.57
CA ILE A 81 18.44 12.24 0.23
C ILE A 81 17.42 11.44 1.03
N GLU A 82 16.78 10.46 0.39
CA GLU A 82 15.76 9.62 1.01
C GLU A 82 16.03 8.13 0.72
N PRO A 83 16.87 7.48 1.54
CA PRO A 83 17.29 6.10 1.31
C PRO A 83 16.18 5.08 1.57
N SER A 84 15.07 5.49 2.20
CA SER A 84 13.92 4.59 2.43
C SER A 84 13.04 4.39 1.19
N ILE A 85 13.19 5.25 0.17
CA ILE A 85 12.44 5.16 -1.09
C ILE A 85 13.34 4.53 -2.14
N LYS A 86 12.84 3.51 -2.85
CA LYS A 86 13.53 2.99 -4.02
C LYS A 86 13.12 3.78 -5.26
N PHE A 87 14.08 4.45 -5.86
CA PHE A 87 13.92 5.08 -7.17
C PHE A 87 14.30 4.08 -8.26
N GLY A 88 13.32 3.62 -9.02
CA GLY A 88 13.46 2.55 -10.01
C GLY A 88 12.92 2.95 -11.38
N ALA A 89 13.57 2.46 -12.44
CA ALA A 89 13.12 2.67 -13.83
C ALA A 89 11.96 1.73 -14.23
N THR A 90 11.79 0.60 -13.51
CA THR A 90 10.80 -0.42 -13.85
C THR A 90 9.59 -0.32 -12.93
N PHE A 91 8.54 0.31 -13.43
CA PHE A 91 7.33 0.61 -12.67
C PHE A 91 6.43 -0.61 -12.40
N ALA A 92 6.69 -1.34 -11.32
CA ALA A 92 5.83 -2.44 -10.87
C ALA A 92 4.77 -1.98 -9.86
N ALA A 93 3.60 -2.61 -9.89
CA ALA A 93 2.50 -2.40 -8.94
C ALA A 93 2.81 -3.02 -7.55
N ALA A 94 3.81 -2.48 -6.86
CA ALA A 94 4.38 -3.11 -5.67
C ALA A 94 4.35 -2.25 -4.38
N ASN A 95 3.92 -0.98 -4.44
CA ASN A 95 4.12 0.01 -3.36
C ASN A 95 5.58 0.12 -2.88
N ASP A 96 6.56 -0.16 -3.74
CA ASP A 96 7.97 -0.27 -3.33
C ASP A 96 8.88 0.64 -4.14
N GLU A 97 8.37 1.21 -5.24
CA GLU A 97 9.17 2.01 -6.17
C GLU A 97 8.50 3.31 -6.60
N VAL A 98 9.35 4.28 -6.89
CA VAL A 98 9.00 5.61 -7.41
C VAL A 98 9.79 5.88 -8.68
N ASN A 99 9.11 6.39 -9.72
CA ASN A 99 9.73 6.78 -10.97
C ASN A 99 9.77 8.28 -11.02
N TYR A 100 10.97 8.77 -11.19
CA TYR A 100 11.27 10.16 -11.37
C TYR A 100 11.55 10.45 -12.85
N ALA A 101 10.98 11.53 -13.37
CA ALA A 101 11.32 12.08 -14.67
C ALA A 101 11.42 13.61 -14.57
N GLY A 102 12.64 14.14 -14.65
CA GLY A 102 12.92 15.57 -14.67
C GLY A 102 12.82 16.16 -16.09
N THR A 103 12.44 17.43 -16.19
CA THR A 103 12.41 18.23 -17.41
C THR A 103 12.92 19.63 -17.09
N ALA A 104 13.28 20.44 -18.10
CA ALA A 104 13.74 21.80 -17.88
C ALA A 104 12.72 22.68 -17.13
N ALA A 105 11.43 22.38 -17.24
CA ALA A 105 10.33 23.17 -16.65
C ALA A 105 9.73 22.56 -15.38
N GLY A 106 10.23 21.43 -14.89
CA GLY A 106 9.69 20.74 -13.71
C GLY A 106 9.94 19.24 -13.72
N TYR A 107 9.08 18.46 -13.08
CA TYR A 107 9.25 17.00 -12.94
C TYR A 107 7.93 16.24 -12.91
N THR A 108 8.00 14.93 -13.14
CA THR A 108 6.92 14.00 -12.87
C THR A 108 7.42 12.87 -11.99
N ILE A 109 6.66 12.60 -10.93
CA ILE A 109 6.84 11.48 -10.02
C ILE A 109 5.64 10.58 -10.12
N LYS A 110 5.86 9.28 -10.20
CA LYS A 110 4.79 8.26 -10.22
C LYS A 110 5.05 7.22 -9.15
N SER A 111 4.00 6.56 -8.64
CA SER A 111 4.05 5.29 -7.92
C SER A 111 2.77 4.50 -8.16
N THR A 112 2.88 3.19 -8.39
CA THR A 112 1.73 2.31 -8.61
C THR A 112 1.46 1.48 -7.37
N SER A 113 0.22 1.59 -6.88
CA SER A 113 -0.18 0.85 -5.71
C SER A 113 -0.44 -0.62 -6.02
N LYS A 114 -0.39 -1.49 -5.01
CA LYS A 114 -0.80 -2.90 -5.14
C LYS A 114 -2.27 -3.09 -5.54
N SER A 115 -3.10 -2.04 -5.46
CA SER A 115 -4.47 -2.07 -5.98
C SER A 115 -4.52 -1.92 -7.52
N GLY A 116 -3.40 -1.56 -8.14
CA GLY A 116 -3.29 -1.24 -9.57
C GLY A 116 -3.42 0.25 -9.90
N THR A 117 -3.68 1.10 -8.90
CA THR A 117 -3.85 2.54 -9.12
C THR A 117 -2.49 3.24 -9.14
N THR A 118 -2.21 3.98 -10.22
CA THR A 118 -0.98 4.77 -10.32
C THR A 118 -1.25 6.20 -9.88
N PHE A 119 -0.53 6.68 -8.87
CA PHE A 119 -0.56 8.06 -8.39
C PHE A 119 0.61 8.84 -8.99
N SER A 120 0.35 10.05 -9.45
CA SER A 120 1.35 10.91 -10.08
C SER A 120 1.29 12.34 -9.54
N ILE A 121 2.47 12.92 -9.31
CA ILE A 121 2.65 14.35 -9.03
C ILE A 121 3.50 14.92 -10.16
N THR A 122 2.96 15.90 -10.87
CA THR A 122 3.66 16.61 -11.94
C THR A 122 3.76 18.08 -11.59
N LYS A 123 4.98 18.62 -11.58
CA LYS A 123 5.25 20.05 -11.53
C LYS A 123 5.61 20.51 -12.93
N ASP A 124 4.92 21.52 -13.41
CA ASP A 124 5.22 22.21 -14.67
C ASP A 124 5.18 23.74 -14.45
N ALA A 125 5.36 24.52 -15.52
CA ALA A 125 5.32 25.98 -15.46
C ALA A 125 3.97 26.56 -14.96
N THR A 126 2.90 25.76 -14.97
CA THR A 126 1.56 26.15 -14.50
C THR A 126 1.30 25.79 -13.04
N GLY A 127 2.21 25.04 -12.40
CA GLY A 127 2.14 24.65 -11.00
C GLY A 127 2.21 23.15 -10.79
N VAL A 128 1.71 22.69 -9.64
CA VAL A 128 1.74 21.28 -9.24
C VAL A 128 0.38 20.64 -9.46
N LYS A 129 0.35 19.59 -10.29
CA LYS A 129 -0.82 18.76 -10.59
C LYS A 129 -0.67 17.40 -9.94
N ARG A 130 -1.78 16.89 -9.38
CA ARG A 130 -1.87 15.59 -8.75
C ARG A 130 -2.91 14.75 -9.49
N THR A 131 -2.52 13.62 -10.06
CA THR A 131 -3.37 12.79 -10.92
C THR A 131 -3.25 11.32 -10.59
N CYS A 132 -4.25 10.51 -10.93
CA CYS A 132 -4.11 9.07 -10.89
C CYS A 132 -4.82 8.40 -12.06
N SER A 133 -4.43 7.14 -12.33
CA SER A 133 -4.87 6.38 -13.52
C SER A 133 -6.39 6.13 -13.57
N THR A 134 -7.08 6.16 -12.43
CA THR A 134 -8.54 6.07 -12.34
C THR A 134 -9.12 7.42 -11.94
N SER A 135 -9.43 8.26 -12.92
CA SER A 135 -9.85 9.66 -12.73
C SER A 135 -11.16 9.83 -11.94
N ALA A 136 -12.06 8.83 -11.91
CA ALA A 136 -13.36 8.93 -11.23
C ALA A 136 -13.34 8.73 -9.71
N THR A 137 -12.27 8.13 -9.15
CA THR A 137 -12.13 7.82 -7.71
C THR A 137 -10.86 8.41 -7.10
N CYS A 138 -10.22 9.31 -7.84
CA CYS A 138 -8.94 9.91 -7.48
C CYS A 138 -9.08 10.91 -6.32
N THR A 139 -9.19 10.40 -5.10
CA THR A 139 -9.11 11.22 -3.89
C THR A 139 -7.65 11.43 -3.54
N TRP A 140 -7.21 12.67 -3.33
CA TRP A 140 -5.85 13.01 -2.91
C TRP A 140 -5.78 13.40 -1.45
#